data_AF-A0AAD8DPM3-F1
#
_entry.id   AF-A0AAD8DPM3-F1
#
_cell.length_a   1.000
_cell.length_b   1.000
_cell.length_c   1.000
_cell.angle_alpha   90.00
_cell.angle_beta   90.00
_cell.angle_gamma   90.00
#
_symmetry.space_group_name_H-M   'P 1'
#
loop_
_entity.id
_entity.type
_entity.pdbx_description
1 polymer ?
#
loop_
_entity_poly.entity_id
_entity_poly.type
_entity_poly.pdbx_seq_one_letter_code
_entity_poly.pdbx_strand_id
1 'polypeptide(L)'
;MIKTKPWTGGTDEEYETQHFGFGAQRLKIAVRQMVEQKITNGVKGMESYLQESLDLNETDKVTLTKSCDKLIRLYCERAGPSLGVIDEEIERMLKIPQNVLLPEDEVQIEQTTDSEFETLKEEVASLRRRIERGALMEALLSAEEEELASLEKVCETAKKDMEAIDLLCKSADNGDSLKVVQSETQFLCASASFIKKQNNLFDQ
;
A
#
# COMPACT_ATOMS: atom_id res chain seq x y z
N MET A 1 2.36 24.86 45.66
CA MET A 1 2.16 24.07 44.43
C MET A 1 3.18 22.96 44.40
N ILE A 2 2.78 21.78 43.94
CA ILE A 2 3.69 20.63 43.88
C ILE A 2 4.66 20.87 42.73
N LYS A 3 5.97 20.81 43.01
CA LYS A 3 6.99 20.99 41.97
C LYS A 3 6.89 19.83 40.97
N THR A 4 6.66 20.15 39.70
CA THR A 4 6.69 19.21 38.57
C THR A 4 7.81 19.59 37.63
N LYS A 5 8.50 18.59 37.05
CA LYS A 5 9.40 18.85 35.93
C LYS A 5 8.56 19.15 34.67
N PRO A 6 8.95 20.14 33.85
CA PRO A 6 8.26 20.39 32.59
C PRO A 6 8.41 19.18 31.65
N TRP A 7 7.38 18.94 30.84
CA TRP A 7 7.38 17.89 29.84
C TRP A 7 8.46 18.16 28.79
N THR A 8 9.35 17.19 28.54
CA THR A 8 10.51 17.34 27.66
C THR A 8 10.24 16.84 26.23
N GLY A 9 9.00 16.49 25.91
CA GLY A 9 8.63 15.98 24.59
C GLY A 9 8.73 14.46 24.43
N GLY A 10 9.19 13.74 25.46
CA GLY A 10 9.10 12.28 25.52
C GLY A 10 10.08 11.49 24.65
N THR A 11 11.12 12.12 24.09
CA THR A 11 12.13 11.43 23.26
C THR A 11 12.87 10.31 24.01
N ASP A 12 12.99 10.44 25.34
CA ASP A 12 13.67 9.43 26.18
C ASP A 12 12.76 8.23 26.53
N GLU A 13 11.46 8.31 26.23
CA GLU A 13 10.42 7.31 26.54
C GLU A 13 9.59 6.99 25.27
N GLU A 14 10.16 7.18 24.07
CA GLU A 14 9.44 7.06 22.81
C GLU A 14 8.93 5.63 22.60
N TYR A 15 9.77 4.63 22.92
CA TYR A 15 9.45 3.21 22.79
C TYR A 15 8.31 2.80 23.73
N GLU A 16 8.38 3.22 24.99
CA GLU A 16 7.31 3.05 25.97
C GLU A 16 6.03 3.78 25.54
N THR A 17 6.16 4.97 24.98
CA THR A 17 5.01 5.78 24.54
C THR A 17 4.31 5.15 23.35
N GLN A 18 5.05 4.53 22.42
CA GLN A 18 4.48 3.76 21.32
C GLN A 18 3.60 2.62 21.85
N HIS A 19 4.12 1.85 22.81
CA HIS A 19 3.40 0.70 23.36
C HIS A 19 2.17 1.09 24.21
N PHE A 20 2.32 2.04 25.13
CA PHE A 20 1.26 2.40 26.08
C PHE A 20 0.32 3.51 25.58
N GLY A 21 0.69 4.23 24.52
CA GLY A 21 -0.04 5.40 24.01
C GLY A 21 0.12 6.67 24.87
N PHE A 22 0.88 6.60 25.97
CA PHE A 22 1.24 7.74 26.81
C PHE A 22 2.61 7.51 27.48
N GLY A 23 3.37 8.59 27.69
CA GLY A 23 4.65 8.53 28.37
C GLY A 23 4.53 8.56 29.90
N ALA A 24 5.50 7.96 30.59
CA ALA A 24 5.57 7.94 32.05
C ALA A 24 5.68 9.36 32.62
N GLN A 25 6.39 10.27 31.95
CA GLN A 25 6.45 11.68 32.35
C GLN A 25 5.07 12.36 32.39
N ARG A 26 4.19 12.08 31.41
CA ARG A 26 2.83 12.64 31.40
C ARG A 26 2.01 12.09 32.56
N LEU A 27 2.14 10.80 32.86
CA LEU A 27 1.46 10.18 33.99
C LEU A 27 1.91 10.80 35.32
N LYS A 28 3.21 11.00 35.54
CA LYS A 28 3.76 11.67 36.74
C LYS A 28 3.18 13.07 36.93
N ILE A 29 3.13 13.86 35.86
CA ILE A 29 2.55 15.22 35.91
C ILE A 29 1.06 15.15 36.27
N ALA A 30 0.30 14.28 35.62
CA ALA A 30 -1.13 14.11 35.88
C ALA A 30 -1.42 13.68 37.32
N VAL A 31 -0.65 12.73 37.86
CA VAL A 31 -0.78 12.28 39.25
C VAL A 31 -0.49 13.42 40.23
N ARG A 32 0.59 14.19 40.00
CA ARG A 32 0.93 15.34 40.86
C ARG A 32 -0.15 16.43 40.83
N GLN A 33 -0.69 16.74 39.66
CA GLN A 33 -1.80 17.68 39.52
C GLN A 33 -3.08 17.17 40.21
N MET A 34 -3.40 15.89 40.05
CA MET A 34 -4.57 15.27 40.70
C MET A 34 -4.45 15.36 42.23
N VAL A 35 -3.28 15.07 42.79
CA VAL A 35 -3.05 15.17 44.24
C VAL A 35 -3.16 16.62 44.73
N GLU A 36 -2.58 17.58 44.00
CA GLU A 36 -2.71 19.00 44.33
C GLU A 36 -4.18 19.46 44.31
N GLN A 37 -4.95 19.05 43.30
CA GLN A 37 -6.38 19.33 43.22
C GLN A 37 -7.16 18.70 44.38
N LYS A 38 -6.85 17.45 44.75
CA LYS A 38 -7.52 16.78 45.88
C LYS A 38 -7.24 17.47 47.22
N ILE A 39 -6.00 17.86 47.46
CA ILE A 39 -5.62 18.63 48.66
C ILE A 39 -6.37 19.96 48.69
N THR A 40 -6.34 20.69 47.58
CA THR A 40 -6.97 22.02 47.47
C THR A 40 -8.47 21.93 47.68
N ASN A 41 -9.15 21.01 46.99
CA ASN A 41 -10.59 20.84 47.10
C ASN A 41 -11.01 20.37 48.49
N GLY A 42 -10.22 19.50 49.13
CA GLY A 42 -10.48 19.05 50.50
C GLY A 42 -10.38 20.18 51.52
N VAL A 43 -9.32 20.99 51.45
CA VAL A 43 -9.13 22.12 52.37
C VAL A 43 -10.11 23.25 52.10
N LYS A 44 -10.43 23.55 50.83
CA LYS A 44 -11.45 24.55 50.49
C LYS A 44 -12.86 24.10 50.86
N GLY A 45 -13.19 22.83 50.71
CA GLY A 45 -14.46 22.28 51.19
C GLY A 45 -14.60 22.40 52.71
N MET A 46 -13.51 22.14 53.45
CA MET A 46 -13.46 22.36 54.90
C MET A 46 -13.59 23.85 55.25
N GLU A 47 -12.92 24.74 54.52
CA GLU A 47 -13.03 26.20 54.70
C GLU A 47 -14.48 26.67 54.55
N SER A 48 -15.14 26.30 53.46
CA SER A 48 -16.54 26.64 53.20
C SER A 48 -17.46 26.11 54.30
N TYR A 49 -17.29 24.85 54.70
CA TYR A 49 -18.09 24.26 55.77
C TYR A 49 -17.92 24.99 57.11
N LEU A 50 -16.69 25.36 57.47
CA LEU A 50 -16.41 26.10 58.70
C LEU A 50 -16.97 27.53 58.66
N GLN A 51 -16.97 28.18 57.50
CA GLN A 51 -17.57 29.51 57.32
C GLN A 51 -19.10 29.48 57.40
N GLU A 52 -19.73 28.39 56.96
CA GLU A 52 -21.20 28.23 57.02
C GLU A 52 -21.69 27.77 58.41
N SER A 53 -20.90 26.96 59.11
CA SER A 53 -21.29 26.37 60.40
C SER A 53 -20.97 27.24 61.61
N LEU A 54 -20.04 28.19 61.49
CA LEU A 54 -19.63 29.10 62.55
C LEU A 54 -20.06 30.52 62.20
N ASP A 55 -20.65 31.24 63.16
CA ASP A 55 -21.02 32.64 63.00
C ASP A 55 -19.77 33.53 63.16
N LEU A 56 -18.95 33.58 62.10
CA LEU A 56 -17.64 34.24 62.09
C LEU A 56 -17.76 35.70 61.65
N ASN A 57 -17.01 36.58 62.33
CA ASN A 57 -16.83 37.97 61.88
C ASN A 57 -15.94 38.03 60.62
N GLU A 58 -16.02 39.11 59.85
CA GLU A 58 -15.22 39.28 58.62
C GLU A 58 -13.70 39.15 58.85
N THR A 59 -13.20 39.58 60.01
CA THR A 59 -11.78 39.43 60.36
C THR A 59 -11.39 37.97 60.59
N ASP A 60 -12.29 37.18 61.17
CA ASP A 60 -12.06 35.76 61.44
C ASP A 60 -12.15 34.95 60.15
N LYS A 61 -13.07 35.30 59.24
CA LYS A 61 -13.16 34.70 57.89
C LYS A 61 -11.86 34.89 57.11
N VAL A 62 -11.31 36.11 57.08
CA VAL A 62 -10.02 36.40 56.40
C VAL A 62 -8.86 35.62 57.04
N THR A 63 -8.88 35.48 58.37
CA THR A 63 -7.85 34.73 59.11
C THR A 63 -7.94 33.23 58.83
N LEU A 64 -9.17 32.70 58.73
CA LEU A 64 -9.45 31.31 58.36
C LEU A 64 -8.95 31.01 56.94
N THR A 65 -9.29 31.85 55.96
CA THR A 65 -8.82 31.70 54.57
C THR A 65 -7.29 31.69 54.49
N LYS A 66 -6.62 32.64 55.15
CA LYS A 66 -5.14 32.68 55.21
C LYS A 66 -4.55 31.42 55.84
N SER A 67 -5.22 30.86 56.84
CA SER A 67 -4.78 29.64 57.53
C SER A 67 -4.98 28.40 56.65
N CYS A 68 -6.10 28.30 55.96
CA CYS A 68 -6.37 27.26 54.96
C CYS A 68 -5.38 27.31 53.78
N ASP A 69 -5.04 28.50 53.28
CA ASP A 69 -4.06 28.66 52.21
C ASP A 69 -2.63 28.30 52.65
N LYS A 70 -2.31 28.51 53.94
CA LYS A 70 -1.06 27.98 54.54
C LYS A 70 -1.10 26.47 54.64
N LEU A 71 -2.23 25.91 55.05
CA LEU A 71 -2.43 24.46 55.19
C LEU A 71 -2.27 23.74 53.84
N ILE A 72 -2.88 24.26 52.77
CA ILE A 72 -2.72 23.74 51.41
C ILE A 72 -1.25 23.70 51.01
N ARG A 73 -0.52 24.81 51.22
CA ARG A 73 0.92 24.87 50.91
C ARG A 73 1.71 23.80 51.65
N LEU A 74 1.46 23.66 52.95
CA LEU A 74 2.17 22.72 53.81
C LEU A 74 1.90 21.26 53.41
N TYR A 75 0.66 20.91 53.09
CA TYR A 75 0.31 19.58 52.56
C TYR A 75 0.95 19.31 51.20
N CYS A 76 0.90 20.26 50.26
CA CYS A 76 1.52 20.10 48.95
C CYS A 76 3.05 19.95 49.04
N GLU A 77 3.71 20.70 49.92
CA GLU A 77 5.15 20.55 50.18
C GLU A 77 5.47 19.18 50.80
N ARG A 78 4.67 18.74 51.77
CA ARG A 78 4.87 17.46 52.44
C ARG A 78 4.55 16.25 51.57
N ALA A 79 3.68 16.39 50.58
CA ALA A 79 3.37 15.35 49.60
C ALA A 79 4.51 15.11 48.60
N GLY A 80 5.41 16.08 48.41
CA GLY A 80 6.50 16.02 47.43
C GLY A 80 7.36 14.76 47.49
N PRO A 81 7.92 14.39 48.67
CA PRO A 81 8.74 13.18 48.82
C PRO A 81 7.98 11.89 48.51
N SER A 82 6.74 11.74 48.99
CA SER A 82 5.93 10.56 48.71
C SER A 82 5.59 10.44 47.22
N LEU A 83 5.35 11.57 46.55
CA LEU A 83 5.16 11.59 45.10
C LEU A 83 6.45 11.26 44.34
N GLY A 84 7.63 11.53 44.91
CA GLY A 84 8.90 11.08 44.35
C GLY A 84 9.00 9.55 44.29
N VAL A 85 8.61 8.87 45.37
CA VAL A 85 8.56 7.39 45.40
C VAL A 85 7.57 6.85 44.38
N ILE A 86 6.40 7.49 44.25
CA ILE A 86 5.40 7.11 43.24
C ILE A 86 5.95 7.30 41.83
N ASP A 87 6.68 8.38 41.57
CA ASP A 87 7.30 8.62 40.26
C ASP A 87 8.30 7.51 39.89
N GLU A 88 9.09 7.02 40.84
CA GLU A 88 10.03 5.90 40.63
C GLU A 88 9.31 4.58 40.32
N GLU A 89 8.19 4.31 40.99
CA GLU A 89 7.37 3.13 40.70
C GLU A 89 6.69 3.23 39.34
N ILE A 90 6.22 4.44 38.96
CA ILE A 90 5.67 4.70 37.62
C ILE A 90 6.73 4.42 36.55
N GLU A 91 7.98 4.87 36.74
CA GLU A 91 9.09 4.55 35.84
C GLU A 91 9.32 3.05 35.76
N ARG A 92 9.35 2.36 36.90
CA ARG A 92 9.60 0.92 36.92
C ARG A 92 8.51 0.12 36.21
N MET A 93 7.26 0.52 36.35
CA MET A 93 6.12 -0.18 35.73
C MET A 93 6.01 0.05 34.23
N LEU A 94 6.32 1.26 33.76
CA LEU A 94 6.15 1.63 32.35
C LEU A 94 7.41 1.42 31.52
N LYS A 95 8.57 1.20 32.14
CA LYS A 95 9.82 0.97 31.42
C LYS A 95 9.81 -0.37 30.68
N ILE A 96 10.08 -0.33 29.39
CA ILE A 96 10.32 -1.54 28.60
C ILE A 96 11.81 -1.91 28.75
N PRO A 97 12.14 -3.16 29.11
CA PRO A 97 13.54 -3.58 29.19
C PRO A 97 14.23 -3.48 27.82
N GLN A 98 15.48 -3.04 27.79
CA GLN A 98 16.25 -2.87 26.54
C GLN A 98 16.42 -4.17 25.74
N ASN A 99 16.30 -5.31 26.40
CA ASN A 99 16.40 -6.64 25.79
C ASN A 99 15.06 -7.20 25.32
N VAL A 100 13.98 -6.42 25.38
CA VAL A 100 12.64 -6.82 24.96
C VAL A 100 12.27 -6.03 23.72
N LEU A 101 12.00 -6.76 22.65
CA LEU A 101 11.42 -6.23 21.43
C LEU A 101 9.90 -6.34 21.52
N LEU A 102 9.19 -5.27 21.16
CA LEU A 102 7.74 -5.27 21.11
C LEU A 102 7.24 -6.16 19.96
N PRO A 103 6.04 -6.75 20.07
CA PRO A 103 5.44 -7.55 18.99
C PRO A 103 5.29 -6.79 17.67
N GLU A 104 5.09 -5.47 17.76
CA GLU A 104 4.97 -4.57 16.61
C GLU A 104 6.27 -4.50 15.79
N ASP A 105 7.40 -4.78 16.44
CA ASP A 105 8.74 -4.71 15.84
C ASP A 105 9.31 -6.10 15.54
N GLU A 106 8.52 -7.18 15.55
CA GLU A 106 9.01 -8.53 15.22
C GLU A 106 9.75 -8.59 13.87
N VAL A 107 9.35 -7.76 12.91
CA VAL A 107 10.04 -7.62 11.61
C VAL A 107 11.47 -7.07 11.72
N GLN A 108 11.81 -6.41 12.83
CA GLN A 108 13.14 -5.92 13.12
C GLN A 108 14.07 -6.98 13.73
N ILE A 109 13.57 -8.18 14.03
CA ILE A 109 14.42 -9.29 14.52
C ILE A 109 15.49 -9.63 13.47
N GLU A 110 15.09 -9.68 12.20
CA GLU A 110 15.99 -9.83 11.07
C GLU A 110 16.10 -8.51 10.33
N GLN A 111 17.07 -7.69 10.73
CA GLN A 111 17.32 -6.42 10.06
C GLN A 111 17.90 -6.65 8.68
N THR A 112 17.18 -6.24 7.65
CA THR A 112 17.70 -6.17 6.28
C THR A 112 18.56 -4.92 6.16
N THR A 113 19.79 -5.07 5.68
CA THR A 113 20.67 -3.92 5.44
C THR A 113 20.20 -3.11 4.24
N ASP A 114 20.51 -1.81 4.20
CA ASP A 114 20.16 -0.95 3.06
C ASP A 114 20.69 -1.50 1.72
N SER A 115 21.86 -2.14 1.75
CA SER A 115 22.45 -2.77 0.57
C SER A 115 21.65 -3.97 0.08
N GLU A 116 21.17 -4.82 1.00
CA GLU A 116 20.32 -5.98 0.66
C GLU A 116 18.97 -5.50 0.11
N PHE A 117 18.41 -4.45 0.71
CA PHE A 117 17.16 -3.85 0.25
C PHE A 117 17.26 -3.30 -1.18
N GLU A 118 18.30 -2.52 -1.48
CA GLU A 118 18.50 -2.00 -2.84
C GLU A 118 18.79 -3.12 -3.84
N THR A 119 19.55 -4.16 -3.45
CA THR A 119 19.77 -5.34 -4.29
C THR A 119 18.45 -6.05 -4.63
N LEU A 120 17.59 -6.26 -3.62
CA LEU A 120 16.29 -6.89 -3.80
C LEU A 120 15.37 -6.05 -4.71
N LYS A 121 15.42 -4.73 -4.57
CA LYS A 121 14.65 -3.79 -5.41
C LYS A 121 15.10 -3.82 -6.87
N GLU A 122 16.41 -3.89 -7.11
CA GLU A 122 16.96 -4.07 -8.46
C GLU A 122 16.54 -5.42 -9.07
N GLU A 123 16.57 -6.49 -8.28
CA GLU A 123 16.12 -7.81 -8.70
C GLU A 123 14.64 -7.82 -9.09
N VAL A 124 13.78 -7.23 -8.25
CA VAL A 124 12.34 -7.07 -8.55
C VAL A 124 12.13 -6.28 -9.84
N ALA A 125 12.87 -5.19 -10.06
CA ALA A 125 12.78 -4.41 -11.28
C ALA A 125 13.23 -5.20 -12.52
N SER A 126 14.30 -5.98 -12.39
CA SER A 126 14.79 -6.88 -13.45
C SER A 126 13.77 -7.96 -13.80
N LEU A 127 13.18 -8.60 -12.79
CA LEU A 127 12.14 -9.62 -12.96
C LEU A 127 10.89 -9.06 -13.63
N ARG A 128 10.44 -7.86 -13.27
CA ARG A 128 9.31 -7.19 -13.94
C ARG A 128 9.58 -6.98 -15.43
N ARG A 129 10.75 -6.44 -15.80
CA ARG A 129 11.13 -6.30 -17.21
C ARG A 129 11.22 -7.64 -17.95
N ARG A 130 11.66 -8.70 -17.27
CA ARG A 130 11.69 -10.05 -17.85
C ARG A 130 10.28 -10.57 -18.13
N ILE A 131 9.35 -10.37 -17.21
CA ILE A 131 7.94 -10.76 -17.38
C ILE A 131 7.32 -9.99 -18.54
N GLU A 132 7.50 -8.68 -18.61
CA GLU A 132 6.97 -7.84 -19.71
C GLU A 132 7.49 -8.30 -21.09
N ARG A 133 8.79 -8.58 -21.19
CA ARG A 133 9.38 -9.13 -22.43
C ARG A 133 8.87 -10.53 -22.74
N GLY A 134 8.67 -11.37 -21.72
CA GLY A 134 8.09 -12.70 -21.87
C GLY A 134 6.68 -12.65 -22.44
N ALA A 135 5.83 -11.78 -21.89
CA ALA A 135 4.46 -11.57 -22.35
C ALA A 135 4.42 -11.04 -23.80
N LEU A 136 5.31 -10.11 -24.16
CA LEU A 136 5.43 -9.63 -25.54
C LEU A 136 5.84 -10.76 -26.50
N MET A 137 6.83 -11.57 -26.09
CA MET A 137 7.30 -12.68 -26.90
C MET A 137 6.22 -13.74 -27.10
N GLU A 138 5.47 -14.07 -26.04
CA GLU A 138 4.34 -15.00 -26.11
C GLU A 138 3.29 -14.49 -27.10
N ALA A 139 2.93 -13.21 -27.05
CA ALA A 139 1.98 -12.62 -27.99
C ALA A 139 2.46 -12.68 -29.45
N LEU A 140 3.76 -12.45 -29.69
CA LEU A 140 4.34 -12.55 -31.04
C LEU A 140 4.34 -13.98 -31.56
N LEU A 141 4.72 -14.95 -30.71
CA LEU A 141 4.72 -16.36 -31.09
C LEU A 141 3.30 -16.87 -31.37
N SER A 142 2.31 -16.48 -30.57
CA SER A 142 0.91 -16.83 -30.83
C SER A 142 0.41 -16.25 -32.15
N ALA A 143 0.82 -15.02 -32.51
CA ALA A 143 0.48 -14.43 -33.80
C ALA A 143 1.16 -15.18 -34.97
N GLU A 144 2.43 -15.56 -34.82
CA GLU A 144 3.16 -16.33 -35.83
C GLU A 144 2.54 -17.73 -36.04
N GLU A 145 2.14 -18.41 -34.95
CA GLU A 145 1.44 -19.70 -35.03
C GLU A 145 0.11 -19.58 -35.81
N GLU A 146 -0.65 -18.50 -35.60
CA GLU A 146 -1.89 -18.24 -36.34
C GLU A 146 -1.62 -18.00 -37.83
N GLU A 147 -0.59 -17.22 -38.17
CA GLU A 147 -0.18 -16.97 -39.56
C GLU A 147 0.27 -18.27 -40.24
N LEU A 148 1.10 -19.08 -39.58
CA LEU A 148 1.55 -20.37 -40.11
C LEU A 148 0.39 -21.34 -40.33
N ALA A 149 -0.56 -21.41 -39.39
CA ALA A 149 -1.76 -22.23 -39.54
C ALA A 149 -2.64 -21.76 -40.72
N SER A 150 -2.66 -20.46 -41.01
CA SER A 150 -3.35 -19.91 -42.19
C SER A 150 -2.63 -20.31 -43.48
N LEU A 151 -1.30 -20.24 -43.50
CA LEU A 151 -0.47 -20.58 -44.67
C LEU A 151 -0.56 -22.07 -44.99
N GLU A 152 -0.53 -22.94 -43.97
CA GLU A 152 -0.67 -24.39 -44.12
C GLU A 152 -1.99 -24.74 -44.84
N LYS A 153 -3.11 -24.09 -44.47
CA LYS A 153 -4.40 -24.27 -45.14
C LYS A 153 -4.36 -23.86 -46.61
N VAL A 154 -3.67 -22.77 -46.94
CA VAL A 154 -3.51 -22.31 -48.33
C VAL A 154 -2.66 -23.31 -49.13
N CYS A 155 -1.55 -23.78 -48.57
CA CYS A 155 -0.70 -24.80 -49.21
C CYS A 155 -1.46 -26.11 -49.45
N GLU A 156 -2.23 -26.59 -48.47
CA GLU A 156 -3.05 -27.79 -48.63
C GLU A 156 -4.14 -27.62 -49.70
N THR A 157 -4.72 -26.42 -49.81
CA THR A 157 -5.69 -26.10 -50.88
C THR A 157 -5.02 -26.12 -52.24
N ALA A 158 -3.88 -25.43 -52.38
CA ALA A 158 -3.12 -25.40 -53.62
C ALA A 158 -2.64 -26.80 -54.06
N LYS A 159 -2.25 -27.64 -53.09
CA LYS A 159 -1.88 -29.03 -53.36
C LYS A 159 -3.05 -29.84 -53.91
N LYS A 160 -4.24 -29.72 -53.32
CA LYS A 160 -5.46 -30.36 -53.83
C LYS A 160 -5.83 -29.87 -55.23
N ASP A 161 -5.72 -28.57 -55.47
CA ASP A 161 -5.97 -28.00 -56.81
C ASP A 161 -4.99 -28.57 -57.84
N MET A 162 -3.71 -28.70 -57.47
CA MET A 162 -2.67 -29.24 -58.33
C MET A 162 -2.87 -30.74 -58.62
N GLU A 163 -3.28 -31.52 -57.62
CA GLU A 163 -3.69 -32.92 -57.79
C GLU A 163 -4.91 -33.06 -58.71
N ALA A 164 -5.89 -32.17 -58.60
CA ALA A 164 -7.06 -32.15 -59.48
C ALA A 164 -6.68 -31.80 -60.94
N ILE A 165 -5.78 -30.83 -61.14
CA ILE A 165 -5.26 -30.49 -62.47
C ILE A 165 -4.47 -31.67 -63.07
N ASP A 166 -3.61 -32.32 -62.29
CA ASP A 166 -2.84 -33.50 -62.75
C ASP A 166 -3.75 -34.66 -63.16
N LEU A 167 -4.81 -34.93 -62.40
CA LEU A 167 -5.86 -35.89 -62.75
C LEU A 167 -6.57 -35.52 -64.07
N LEU A 168 -6.94 -34.25 -64.24
CA LEU A 168 -7.53 -33.75 -65.48
C LEU A 168 -6.58 -33.93 -66.67
N CYS A 169 -5.30 -33.57 -66.52
CA CYS A 169 -4.28 -33.77 -67.55
C CYS A 169 -4.13 -35.24 -67.94
N LYS A 170 -4.05 -36.15 -66.96
CA LYS A 170 -3.99 -37.61 -67.20
C LYS A 170 -5.25 -38.15 -67.89
N SER A 171 -6.42 -37.59 -67.59
CA SER A 171 -7.68 -37.98 -68.26
C SER A 171 -7.78 -37.44 -69.71
N ALA A 172 -7.08 -36.34 -70.01
CA ALA A 172 -7.04 -35.69 -71.31
C ALA A 172 -5.98 -36.27 -72.28
N ASP A 173 -5.10 -37.17 -71.81
CA ASP A 173 -4.17 -37.94 -72.65
C ASP A 173 -4.88 -38.92 -73.61
N ASN A 174 -6.20 -39.06 -73.51
CA ASN A 174 -7.04 -39.46 -74.64
C ASN A 174 -7.09 -38.28 -75.63
N GLY A 175 -6.08 -38.17 -76.50
CA GLY A 175 -5.66 -36.99 -77.28
C GLY A 175 -6.67 -36.21 -78.14
N ASP A 176 -7.96 -36.55 -78.09
CA ASP A 176 -9.06 -35.75 -78.65
C ASP A 176 -9.57 -34.69 -77.65
N SER A 177 -9.60 -34.98 -76.35
CA SER A 177 -10.14 -34.06 -75.33
C SER A 177 -9.26 -32.83 -75.10
N LEU A 178 -7.94 -33.01 -75.08
CA LEU A 178 -6.98 -31.93 -74.87
C LEU A 178 -6.98 -30.93 -76.04
N LYS A 179 -7.15 -31.42 -77.28
CA LYS A 179 -7.23 -30.57 -78.49
C LYS A 179 -8.49 -29.72 -78.51
N VAL A 180 -9.63 -30.27 -78.05
CA VAL A 180 -10.88 -29.50 -77.92
C VAL A 180 -10.70 -28.38 -76.92
N VAL A 181 -10.20 -28.66 -75.72
CA VAL A 181 -9.94 -27.64 -74.69
C VAL A 181 -8.96 -26.58 -75.17
N GLN A 182 -7.87 -26.97 -75.86
CA GLN A 182 -6.91 -26.05 -76.45
C GLN A 182 -7.52 -25.17 -77.56
N SER A 183 -8.37 -25.75 -78.41
CA SER A 183 -9.06 -25.02 -79.47
C SER A 183 -10.12 -24.06 -78.93
N GLU A 184 -10.86 -24.44 -77.89
CA GLU A 184 -11.85 -23.60 -77.22
C GLU A 184 -11.19 -22.47 -76.43
N THR A 185 -10.07 -22.73 -75.75
CA THR A 185 -9.30 -21.67 -75.08
C THR A 185 -8.67 -20.70 -76.08
N GLN A 186 -8.11 -21.18 -77.19
CA GLN A 186 -7.62 -20.30 -78.27
C GLN A 186 -8.76 -19.51 -78.92
N PHE A 187 -9.92 -20.13 -79.13
CA PHE A 187 -11.11 -19.45 -79.62
C PHE A 187 -11.56 -18.37 -78.65
N LEU A 188 -11.72 -18.67 -77.36
CA LEU A 188 -12.08 -17.70 -76.33
C LEU A 188 -11.06 -16.56 -76.20
N CYS A 189 -9.75 -16.85 -76.28
CA CYS A 189 -8.71 -15.81 -76.28
C CYS A 189 -8.79 -14.90 -77.51
N ALA A 190 -9.09 -15.46 -78.70
CA ALA A 190 -9.33 -14.70 -79.92
C ALA A 190 -10.64 -13.89 -79.86
N SER A 191 -11.70 -14.44 -79.27
CA SER A 191 -12.98 -13.77 -79.06
C SER A 191 -12.89 -12.66 -78.01
N ALA A 192 -12.14 -12.85 -76.92
CA ALA A 192 -11.94 -11.83 -75.90
C ALA A 192 -11.16 -10.61 -76.44
N SER A 193 -10.18 -10.85 -77.32
CA SER A 193 -9.47 -9.78 -78.04
C SER A 193 -10.35 -9.10 -79.11
N PHE A 194 -11.33 -9.80 -79.67
CA PHE A 194 -12.38 -9.22 -80.53
C PHE A 194 -13.39 -8.36 -79.76
N ILE A 195 -13.83 -8.81 -78.57
CA ILE A 195 -14.75 -8.06 -77.69
C ILE A 195 -14.08 -6.77 -77.19
N LYS A 196 -12.77 -6.80 -76.89
CA LYS A 196 -11.99 -5.60 -76.57
C LYS A 196 -11.91 -4.60 -77.74
N LYS A 197 -11.97 -5.08 -78.99
CA LYS A 197 -12.01 -4.23 -80.20
C LYS A 197 -13.42 -3.71 -80.51
N GLN A 198 -14.48 -4.47 -80.23
CA GLN A 198 -15.86 -4.01 -80.42
C GLN A 198 -16.29 -2.97 -79.37
N ASN A 199 -15.86 -3.09 -78.11
CA ASN A 199 -16.14 -2.06 -77.11
C ASN A 199 -15.45 -0.73 -77.41
N ASN A 200 -14.32 -0.73 -78.14
CA ASN A 200 -13.68 0.50 -78.62
C ASN A 200 -14.31 1.04 -79.92
N LEU A 201 -15.25 0.32 -80.54
CA LEU A 201 -15.91 0.74 -81.79
C LEU A 201 -17.31 1.34 -81.56
N PHE A 202 -17.87 1.19 -80.36
CA PHE A 202 -19.17 1.77 -79.95
C PHE A 202 -19.03 3.00 -79.02
N ASP A 203 -17.80 3.42 -78.70
CA ASP A 203 -17.48 4.65 -77.96
C ASP A 203 -16.89 5.76 -78.88
N GLN A 204 -17.39 5.85 -80.12
CA GLN A 204 -17.17 7.01 -81.02
C GLN A 204 -18.47 7.50 -81.64
#